data_AF-A0AAE1KF33-F1
#
_entry.id   AF-A0AAE1KF33-F1
#
_cell.length_a   1.000
_cell.length_b   1.000
_cell.length_c   1.000
_cell.angle_alpha   90.00
_cell.angle_beta   90.00
_cell.angle_gamma   90.00
#
_symmetry.space_group_name_H-M   'P 1'
#
loop_
_entity.id
_entity.type
_entity.pdbx_description
1 polymer ?
#
loop_
_entity_poly.entity_id
_entity_poly.type
_entity_poly.pdbx_seq_one_letter_code
_entity_poly.pdbx_strand_id
1 'polypeptide(L)'
;MDSKSAVKIGKEEVVSIDPQLLFQRLVIAGTQADKLAEAFGYELCGYPPALFESKTVLLSANKPQIAKSIWNAVPHDDSPEGDILYVLDGGALLHRLPWQTGKTYTSILDSYCSYVSRHYGPSVIIVFDGYTNQPSTKDGTHTRRNKTVGRNVSFTSAMPLKMKKQEFLSNNDNKQRFINMLSECLERTGFQVHNADGDADVLIAQTAVMAAKKHRTVLVGDDTDLLILLLHLYQCGELYFMSEPRKSSSSSSHKYLNIGRACGILAQDVTSNILFTHAILGCDTTSRVFGVGKSVSLRLVQESPIFREQASVFRKVSATKDEIIAAGEKAMGLLCKGGVTDSLNELRLKRFHAQVTDNKTAIHPRNLPPTSSSTKFHSLRVYH
;
A
#
# COMPACT_ATOMS: atom_id res chain seq x y z
N MET A 1 15.40 -6.04 -15.47
CA MET A 1 16.79 -6.36 -15.84
C MET A 1 17.50 -6.83 -14.58
N ASP A 2 18.17 -7.98 -14.69
CA ASP A 2 19.09 -8.67 -13.76
C ASP A 2 18.67 -8.91 -12.29
N SER A 3 17.78 -9.89 -12.12
CA SER A 3 17.43 -10.53 -10.84
C SER A 3 18.24 -11.82 -10.55
N LYS A 4 19.37 -12.06 -11.24
CA LYS A 4 20.22 -13.21 -10.90
C LYS A 4 21.27 -12.73 -9.92
N SER A 5 21.20 -13.22 -8.69
CA SER A 5 22.25 -13.12 -7.66
C SER A 5 23.49 -13.87 -8.14
N ALA A 6 24.14 -13.40 -9.20
CA ALA A 6 25.27 -14.08 -9.78
C ALA A 6 26.58 -13.33 -9.49
N VAL A 7 27.65 -14.08 -9.27
CA VAL A 7 29.01 -13.54 -9.09
C VAL A 7 29.82 -13.90 -10.32
N LYS A 8 30.54 -12.91 -10.85
CA LYS A 8 31.53 -13.14 -11.91
C LYS A 8 32.81 -13.67 -11.27
N ILE A 9 33.22 -14.87 -11.67
CA ILE A 9 34.51 -15.47 -11.31
C ILE A 9 35.37 -15.42 -12.58
N GLY A 10 36.46 -14.66 -12.53
CA GLY A 10 37.28 -14.41 -13.72
C GLY A 10 36.57 -13.58 -14.79
N LYS A 11 36.90 -13.82 -16.06
CA LYS A 11 36.39 -13.04 -17.21
C LYS A 11 35.06 -13.56 -17.78
N GLU A 12 34.72 -14.84 -17.57
CA GLU A 12 33.61 -15.48 -18.30
C GLU A 12 32.62 -16.27 -17.43
N GLU A 13 32.97 -16.64 -16.19
CA GLU A 13 32.10 -17.50 -15.39
C GLU A 13 31.14 -16.69 -14.54
N VAL A 14 29.84 -16.88 -14.75
CA VAL A 14 28.76 -16.25 -13.98
C VAL A 14 28.09 -17.33 -13.13
N VAL A 15 28.46 -17.41 -11.86
CA VAL A 15 27.91 -18.41 -10.93
C VAL A 15 26.66 -17.84 -10.27
N SER A 16 25.51 -18.49 -10.48
CA SER A 16 24.27 -18.14 -9.79
C SER A 16 24.33 -18.58 -8.33
N ILE A 17 24.16 -17.64 -7.40
CA ILE A 17 24.02 -17.91 -5.97
C ILE A 17 22.56 -18.22 -5.69
N ASP A 18 22.28 -19.48 -5.39
CA ASP A 18 21.02 -19.92 -4.80
C ASP A 18 20.98 -19.53 -3.31
N PRO A 19 20.03 -18.68 -2.87
CA PRO A 19 19.88 -18.31 -1.47
C PRO A 19 19.67 -19.50 -0.54
N GLN A 20 18.99 -20.56 -0.99
CA GLN A 20 18.73 -21.75 -0.18
C GLN A 20 20.03 -22.52 0.09
N LEU A 21 20.83 -22.74 -0.95
CA LEU A 21 22.12 -23.43 -0.83
C LEU A 21 23.12 -22.63 0.00
N LEU A 22 23.16 -21.30 -0.18
CA LEU A 22 24.01 -20.42 0.63
C LEU A 22 23.63 -20.50 2.11
N PHE A 23 22.33 -20.44 2.41
CA PHE A 23 21.82 -20.59 3.78
C PHE A 23 22.27 -21.90 4.41
N GLN A 24 22.09 -23.03 3.72
CA GLN A 24 22.49 -24.34 4.24
C GLN A 24 23.99 -24.41 4.52
N ARG A 25 24.83 -23.91 3.61
CA ARG A 25 26.29 -23.91 3.78
C ARG A 25 26.74 -23.07 4.97
N LEU A 26 26.16 -21.87 5.13
CA LEU A 26 26.51 -20.98 6.23
C LEU A 26 26.01 -21.51 7.59
N VAL A 27 24.85 -22.18 7.62
CA VAL A 27 24.36 -22.88 8.82
C VAL A 27 25.33 -24.00 9.21
N ILE A 28 25.75 -24.85 8.26
CA ILE A 28 26.72 -25.92 8.53
C ILE A 28 28.04 -25.35 9.04
N ALA A 29 28.57 -24.31 8.39
CA ALA A 29 29.80 -23.66 8.81
C ALA A 29 29.68 -23.04 10.22
N GLY A 30 28.56 -22.37 10.51
CA GLY A 30 28.26 -21.81 11.83
C GLY A 30 28.17 -22.88 12.91
N THR A 31 27.55 -24.03 12.62
CA THR A 31 27.50 -25.18 13.53
C THR A 31 28.88 -25.77 13.78
N GLN A 32 29.67 -25.99 12.73
CA GLN A 32 31.03 -26.55 12.85
C GLN A 32 31.99 -25.63 13.62
N ALA A 33 31.77 -24.32 13.51
CA ALA A 33 32.58 -23.31 14.19
C ALA A 33 32.08 -22.97 15.61
N ASP A 34 31.03 -23.64 16.12
CA ASP A 34 30.35 -23.31 17.39
C ASP A 34 29.90 -21.84 17.49
N LYS A 35 29.49 -21.27 16.35
CA LYS A 35 29.08 -19.86 16.19
C LYS A 35 27.70 -19.73 15.58
N LEU A 36 26.86 -20.76 15.72
CA LEU A 36 25.54 -20.79 15.10
C LEU A 36 24.65 -19.63 15.57
N ALA A 37 24.68 -19.31 16.87
CA ALA A 37 23.90 -18.20 17.41
C ALA A 37 24.33 -16.84 16.83
N GLU A 38 25.63 -16.61 16.71
CA GLU A 38 26.20 -15.41 16.08
C GLU A 38 25.81 -15.34 14.60
N ALA A 39 25.90 -16.46 13.88
CA ALA A 39 25.56 -16.56 12.47
C ALA A 39 24.09 -16.16 12.19
N PHE A 40 23.18 -16.51 13.10
CA PHE A 40 21.75 -16.15 13.00
C PHE A 40 21.46 -14.66 13.25
N GLY A 41 22.46 -13.88 13.67
CA GLY A 41 22.42 -12.41 13.61
C GLY A 41 22.51 -11.84 12.20
N TYR A 42 22.88 -12.66 11.21
CA TYR A 42 23.00 -12.29 9.80
C TYR A 42 21.90 -12.91 8.95
N GLU A 43 21.72 -12.41 7.72
CA GLU A 43 20.67 -12.89 6.82
C GLU A 43 20.89 -14.34 6.36
N LEU A 44 22.15 -14.79 6.37
CA LEU A 44 22.59 -16.09 5.85
C LEU A 44 22.17 -16.33 4.38
N CYS A 45 21.96 -15.23 3.66
CA CYS A 45 21.51 -15.14 2.28
C CYS A 45 22.07 -13.85 1.67
N GLY A 46 22.02 -13.72 0.34
CA GLY A 46 22.46 -12.48 -0.34
C GLY A 46 21.52 -11.27 -0.19
N TYR A 47 20.40 -11.43 0.52
CA TYR A 47 19.38 -10.43 0.85
C TYR A 47 18.47 -10.99 1.98
N PRO A 48 17.61 -10.18 2.63
CA PRO A 48 16.70 -10.64 3.70
C PRO A 48 15.45 -11.32 3.12
N PRO A 49 15.36 -12.66 3.04
CA PRO A 49 14.29 -13.32 2.29
C PRO A 49 12.92 -13.25 3.02
N ALA A 50 12.92 -12.84 4.30
CA ALA A 50 11.70 -12.57 5.05
C ALA A 50 11.02 -11.26 4.66
N LEU A 51 11.74 -10.34 3.99
CA LEU A 51 11.27 -9.00 3.59
C LEU A 51 11.54 -8.68 2.11
N PHE A 52 12.22 -9.55 1.37
CA PHE A 52 12.60 -9.28 -0.02
C PHE A 52 12.39 -10.51 -0.90
N GLU A 53 11.95 -10.26 -2.14
CA GLU A 53 11.89 -11.27 -3.22
C GLU A 53 13.27 -11.42 -3.86
N SER A 54 14.01 -10.31 -3.98
CA SER A 54 15.38 -10.24 -4.48
C SER A 54 16.12 -9.05 -3.86
N LYS A 55 17.41 -8.86 -4.19
CA LYS A 55 18.27 -7.79 -3.62
C LYS A 55 17.66 -6.38 -3.66
N THR A 56 16.82 -6.09 -4.65
CA THR A 56 16.25 -4.75 -4.88
C THR A 56 14.72 -4.73 -4.81
N VAL A 57 14.08 -5.86 -4.54
CA VAL A 57 12.63 -6.02 -4.65
C VAL A 57 12.06 -6.45 -3.30
N LEU A 58 11.36 -5.54 -2.62
CA LEU A 58 10.59 -5.83 -1.40
C LEU A 58 9.49 -6.86 -1.67
N LEU A 59 9.13 -7.67 -0.67
CA LEU A 59 7.96 -8.55 -0.82
C LEU A 59 6.71 -7.70 -1.03
N SER A 60 5.96 -8.05 -2.08
CA SER A 60 4.72 -7.35 -2.43
C SER A 60 3.78 -7.26 -1.22
N ALA A 61 3.42 -6.03 -0.86
CA ALA A 61 2.50 -5.73 0.24
C ALA A 61 1.18 -6.46 0.08
N ASN A 62 0.55 -6.79 1.22
CA ASN A 62 -0.79 -7.36 1.24
C ASN A 62 -1.83 -6.32 1.64
N LYS A 63 -1.77 -5.17 0.97
CA LYS A 63 -2.53 -3.95 1.31
C LYS A 63 -4.02 -4.18 1.62
N PRO A 64 -4.77 -5.00 0.86
CA PRO A 64 -6.22 -5.07 1.04
C PRO A 64 -6.67 -5.77 2.32
N GLN A 65 -5.77 -6.36 3.11
CA GLN A 65 -6.20 -7.26 4.18
C GLN A 65 -6.77 -6.54 5.38
N ILE A 66 -6.10 -5.49 5.86
CA ILE A 66 -6.63 -4.69 6.97
C ILE A 66 -7.95 -4.06 6.55
N ALA A 67 -7.97 -3.43 5.37
CA ALA A 67 -9.17 -2.85 4.79
C ALA A 67 -10.30 -3.87 4.67
N LYS A 68 -10.03 -5.08 4.17
CA LYS A 68 -11.03 -6.16 4.07
C LYS A 68 -11.51 -6.66 5.43
N SER A 69 -10.61 -6.81 6.40
CA SER A 69 -10.98 -7.21 7.76
C SER A 69 -11.91 -6.19 8.41
N ILE A 70 -11.63 -4.90 8.24
CA ILE A 70 -12.48 -3.81 8.74
C ILE A 70 -13.81 -3.79 7.99
N TRP A 71 -13.76 -3.87 6.66
CA TRP A 71 -14.96 -3.93 5.82
C TRP A 71 -15.88 -5.07 6.26
N ASN A 72 -15.36 -6.26 6.53
CA ASN A 72 -16.16 -7.40 6.98
C ASN A 72 -16.66 -7.28 8.43
N ALA A 73 -15.98 -6.52 9.28
CA ALA A 73 -16.32 -6.39 10.70
C ALA A 73 -17.40 -5.33 10.97
N VAL A 74 -17.58 -4.37 10.05
CA VAL A 74 -18.47 -3.23 10.23
C VAL A 74 -19.74 -3.43 9.39
N PRO A 75 -20.94 -3.26 9.97
CA PRO A 75 -22.19 -3.32 9.21
C PRO A 75 -22.22 -2.25 8.10
N HIS A 76 -22.67 -2.64 6.91
CA HIS A 76 -22.81 -1.77 5.74
C HIS A 76 -24.21 -1.18 5.64
N ASP A 77 -24.28 0.03 5.12
CA ASP A 77 -25.53 0.70 4.78
C ASP A 77 -25.80 0.56 3.26
N ASP A 78 -27.08 0.57 2.84
CA ASP A 78 -27.48 0.44 1.44
C ASP A 78 -27.33 1.74 0.64
N SER A 79 -27.59 2.89 1.26
CA SER A 79 -27.24 4.23 0.77
C SER A 79 -27.42 5.26 1.88
N PRO A 80 -26.55 6.27 2.00
CA PRO A 80 -26.93 7.49 2.69
C PRO A 80 -28.14 8.11 1.97
N GLU A 81 -29.08 8.66 2.73
CA GLU A 81 -30.21 9.43 2.19
C GLU A 81 -29.83 10.92 2.00
N GLY A 82 -30.72 11.75 1.47
CA GLY A 82 -30.56 13.22 1.45
C GLY A 82 -29.50 13.78 0.47
N ASP A 83 -29.15 15.06 0.69
CA ASP A 83 -28.15 15.77 -0.12
C ASP A 83 -26.74 15.27 0.21
N ILE A 84 -26.09 14.65 -0.77
CA ILE A 84 -24.76 14.04 -0.65
C ILE A 84 -23.75 14.83 -1.47
N LEU A 85 -22.60 15.10 -0.86
CA LEU A 85 -21.40 15.56 -1.55
C LEU A 85 -20.49 14.37 -1.84
N TYR A 86 -20.18 14.12 -3.11
CA TYR A 86 -19.26 13.06 -3.50
C TYR A 86 -17.83 13.59 -3.62
N VAL A 87 -16.87 12.86 -3.05
CA VAL A 87 -15.44 13.07 -3.27
C VAL A 87 -14.91 11.87 -4.06
N LEU A 88 -14.45 12.10 -5.29
CA LEU A 88 -14.02 11.05 -6.20
C LEU A 88 -12.49 10.98 -6.26
N ASP A 89 -11.97 9.75 -6.15
CA ASP A 89 -10.63 9.40 -6.59
C ASP A 89 -10.53 9.56 -8.11
N GLY A 90 -9.84 10.62 -8.55
CA GLY A 90 -9.61 10.94 -9.95
C GLY A 90 -8.74 9.90 -10.67
N GLY A 91 -7.86 9.21 -9.96
CA GLY A 91 -7.08 8.08 -10.48
C GLY A 91 -7.98 6.89 -10.83
N ALA A 92 -8.87 6.49 -9.92
CA ALA A 92 -9.88 5.46 -10.18
C ALA A 92 -10.81 5.87 -11.32
N LEU A 93 -11.34 7.10 -11.27
CA LEU A 93 -12.19 7.67 -12.32
C LEU A 93 -11.49 7.61 -13.68
N LEU A 94 -10.23 8.02 -13.78
CA LEU A 94 -9.46 7.99 -15.03
C LEU A 94 -9.43 6.60 -15.64
N HIS A 95 -9.36 5.53 -14.84
CA HIS A 95 -9.36 4.15 -15.34
C HIS A 95 -10.76 3.61 -15.66
N ARG A 96 -11.82 4.26 -15.19
CA ARG A 96 -13.22 3.81 -15.25
C ARG A 96 -13.81 3.67 -16.65
N LEU A 97 -13.63 4.68 -17.49
CA LEU A 97 -14.26 4.74 -18.80
C LEU A 97 -13.38 4.08 -19.88
N PRO A 98 -13.93 3.19 -20.73
CA PRO A 98 -13.17 2.66 -21.86
C PRO A 98 -12.93 3.76 -22.90
N TRP A 99 -11.73 3.83 -23.47
CA TRP A 99 -11.46 4.73 -24.59
C TRP A 99 -11.51 3.94 -25.90
N GLN A 100 -12.20 4.49 -26.90
CA GLN A 100 -12.27 3.92 -28.24
C GLN A 100 -11.27 4.65 -29.14
N THR A 101 -10.38 3.89 -29.79
CA THR A 101 -9.47 4.43 -30.80
C THR A 101 -10.26 5.09 -31.93
N GLY A 102 -9.80 6.25 -32.42
CA GLY A 102 -10.47 7.04 -33.45
C GLY A 102 -11.41 8.12 -32.91
N LYS A 103 -11.84 8.06 -31.64
CA LYS A 103 -12.57 9.17 -31.00
C LYS A 103 -11.64 10.34 -30.69
N THR A 104 -12.17 11.56 -30.79
CA THR A 104 -11.45 12.77 -30.40
C THR A 104 -11.24 12.82 -28.89
N TYR A 105 -10.18 13.50 -28.43
CA TYR A 105 -9.97 13.73 -27.01
C TYR A 105 -11.16 14.49 -26.39
N THR A 106 -11.73 15.48 -27.07
CA THR A 106 -12.97 16.16 -26.61
C THR A 106 -14.09 15.17 -26.33
N SER A 107 -14.39 14.26 -27.27
CA SER A 107 -15.44 13.26 -27.06
C SER A 107 -15.15 12.33 -25.88
N ILE A 108 -13.87 12.04 -25.62
CA ILE A 108 -13.46 11.28 -24.44
C ILE A 108 -13.70 12.10 -23.17
N LEU A 109 -13.27 13.37 -23.12
CA LEU A 109 -13.46 14.27 -21.98
C LEU A 109 -14.94 14.49 -21.65
N ASP A 110 -15.78 14.72 -22.66
CA ASP A 110 -17.22 14.89 -22.50
C ASP A 110 -17.87 13.64 -21.91
N SER A 111 -17.34 12.45 -22.23
CA SER A 111 -17.83 11.19 -21.66
C SER A 111 -17.57 11.09 -20.16
N TYR A 112 -16.46 11.67 -19.66
CA TYR A 112 -16.19 11.75 -18.22
C TYR A 112 -17.16 12.71 -17.53
N CYS A 113 -17.36 13.91 -18.10
CA CYS A 113 -18.30 14.89 -17.54
C CYS A 113 -19.71 14.31 -17.46
N SER A 114 -20.16 13.68 -18.55
CA SER A 114 -21.47 12.99 -18.61
C SER A 114 -21.58 11.86 -17.60
N TYR A 115 -20.51 11.08 -17.40
CA TYR A 115 -20.49 10.02 -16.40
C TYR A 115 -20.63 10.58 -14.98
N VAL A 116 -19.85 11.60 -14.64
CA VAL A 116 -19.89 12.20 -13.30
C VAL A 116 -21.26 12.79 -13.00
N SER A 117 -21.80 13.61 -13.91
CA SER A 117 -23.14 14.20 -13.74
C SER A 117 -24.23 13.15 -13.60
N ARG A 118 -24.19 12.08 -14.40
CA ARG A 118 -25.23 11.04 -14.40
C ARG A 118 -25.20 10.15 -13.16
N HIS A 119 -24.00 9.86 -12.63
CA HIS A 119 -23.83 8.88 -11.56
C HIS A 119 -23.77 9.49 -10.16
N TYR A 120 -23.33 10.74 -10.03
CA TYR A 120 -23.09 11.39 -8.73
C TYR A 120 -23.84 12.71 -8.56
N GLY A 121 -24.51 13.21 -9.61
CA GLY A 121 -25.25 14.46 -9.55
C GLY A 121 -24.33 15.70 -9.62
N PRO A 122 -24.81 16.88 -9.17
CA PRO A 122 -24.09 18.14 -9.31
C PRO A 122 -23.05 18.39 -8.20
N SER A 123 -23.20 17.78 -7.03
CA SER A 123 -22.37 18.03 -5.85
C SER A 123 -21.18 17.07 -5.81
N VAL A 124 -20.13 17.39 -6.57
CA VAL A 124 -18.95 16.52 -6.72
C VAL A 124 -17.65 17.31 -6.63
N ILE A 125 -16.70 16.77 -5.85
CA ILE A 125 -15.29 17.18 -5.83
C ILE A 125 -14.46 16.02 -6.39
N ILE A 126 -13.65 16.27 -7.41
CA ILE A 126 -12.75 15.28 -8.01
C ILE A 126 -11.32 15.65 -7.65
N VAL A 127 -10.53 14.69 -7.19
CA VAL A 127 -9.12 14.92 -6.85
C VAL A 127 -8.23 14.01 -7.69
N PHE A 128 -7.36 14.58 -8.51
CA PHE A 128 -6.43 13.84 -9.37
C PHE A 128 -5.01 13.81 -8.81
N ASP A 129 -4.31 12.71 -9.09
CA ASP A 129 -2.85 12.63 -8.93
C ASP A 129 -2.11 13.62 -9.82
N GLY A 130 -0.96 14.06 -9.33
CA GLY A 130 0.10 14.69 -10.09
C GLY A 130 1.13 13.67 -10.57
N TYR A 131 1.59 13.87 -11.80
CA TYR A 131 2.63 13.11 -12.46
C TYR A 131 3.75 14.07 -12.84
N THR A 132 4.48 14.54 -11.83
CA THR A 132 5.73 15.27 -12.03
C THR A 132 6.86 14.29 -12.38
N ASN A 133 7.86 14.72 -13.15
CA ASN A 133 9.01 13.87 -13.53
C ASN A 133 10.02 13.67 -12.38
N GLN A 134 9.58 13.76 -11.13
CA GLN A 134 10.42 13.54 -9.95
C GLN A 134 10.29 12.09 -9.45
N PRO A 135 11.34 11.55 -8.81
CA PRO A 135 11.26 10.23 -8.18
C PRO A 135 10.13 10.18 -7.15
N SER A 136 9.25 9.18 -7.27
CA SER A 136 8.16 8.94 -6.34
C SER A 136 8.49 7.76 -5.43
N THR A 137 8.02 7.82 -4.18
CA THR A 137 8.08 6.68 -3.26
C THR A 137 7.31 5.46 -3.80
N LYS A 138 6.40 5.65 -4.77
CA LYS A 138 5.66 4.59 -5.48
C LYS A 138 6.35 4.10 -6.78
N ASP A 139 7.54 4.56 -7.13
CA ASP A 139 8.23 4.17 -8.38
C ASP A 139 8.43 2.65 -8.52
N GLY A 140 8.71 1.97 -7.41
CA GLY A 140 8.79 0.51 -7.37
C GLY A 140 7.46 -0.16 -7.74
N THR A 141 6.34 0.39 -7.26
CA THR A 141 4.98 -0.06 -7.61
C THR A 141 4.65 0.25 -9.07
N HIS A 142 4.98 1.46 -9.56
CA HIS A 142 4.78 1.85 -10.96
C HIS A 142 5.56 0.95 -11.91
N THR A 143 6.83 0.66 -11.62
CA THR A 143 7.69 -0.22 -12.44
C THR A 143 7.13 -1.65 -12.50
N ARG A 144 6.54 -2.16 -11.41
CA ARG A 144 5.88 -3.48 -11.41
C ARG A 144 4.60 -3.50 -12.25
N ARG A 145 3.81 -2.43 -12.21
CA ARG A 145 2.52 -2.31 -12.94
C ARG A 145 2.73 -2.05 -14.43
N ASN A 146 3.73 -1.22 -14.79
CA ASN A 146 4.01 -0.81 -16.17
C ASN A 146 5.35 -1.37 -16.64
N LYS A 147 5.32 -2.52 -17.31
CA LYS A 147 6.52 -3.17 -17.87
C LYS A 147 7.15 -2.41 -19.05
N THR A 148 6.37 -1.52 -19.68
CA THR A 148 6.77 -0.74 -20.85
C THR A 148 6.19 0.65 -20.72
N VAL A 149 7.00 1.69 -20.98
CA VAL A 149 6.55 3.08 -21.02
C VAL A 149 6.08 3.41 -22.43
N GLY A 150 4.87 3.94 -22.54
CA GLY A 150 4.28 4.38 -23.81
C GLY A 150 5.01 5.59 -24.39
N ARG A 151 4.83 5.79 -25.70
CA ARG A 151 5.43 6.94 -26.41
C ARG A 151 4.80 8.25 -25.92
N ASN A 152 5.61 9.30 -25.77
CA ASN A 152 5.10 10.65 -25.57
C ASN A 152 4.36 11.09 -26.85
N VAL A 153 3.14 11.60 -26.71
CA VAL A 153 2.28 12.04 -27.81
C VAL A 153 1.95 13.51 -27.63
N SER A 154 2.18 14.33 -28.65
CA SER A 154 1.59 15.67 -28.73
C SER A 154 0.16 15.56 -29.26
N PHE A 155 -0.82 16.11 -28.53
CA PHE A 155 -2.23 16.04 -28.90
C PHE A 155 -2.97 17.32 -28.48
N THR A 156 -4.04 17.64 -29.20
CA THR A 156 -5.03 18.66 -28.83
C THR A 156 -6.40 18.01 -28.69
N SER A 157 -7.36 18.73 -28.10
CA SER A 157 -8.72 18.23 -27.83
C SER A 157 -9.42 17.68 -29.09
N ALA A 158 -9.22 18.32 -30.24
CA ALA A 158 -9.84 17.91 -31.51
C ALA A 158 -9.19 16.67 -32.16
N MET A 159 -7.98 16.26 -31.77
CA MET A 159 -7.27 15.15 -32.41
C MET A 159 -7.90 13.80 -32.04
N PRO A 160 -7.96 12.82 -32.97
CA PRO A 160 -8.40 11.47 -32.64
C PRO A 160 -7.32 10.68 -31.88
N LEU A 161 -7.72 9.90 -30.89
CA LEU A 161 -6.87 8.96 -30.18
C LEU A 161 -6.39 7.86 -31.14
N LYS A 162 -5.08 7.74 -31.36
CA LYS A 162 -4.47 6.77 -32.29
C LYS A 162 -3.88 5.53 -31.64
N MET A 163 -3.93 5.42 -30.31
CA MET A 163 -3.34 4.33 -29.54
C MET A 163 -4.25 3.82 -28.44
N LYS A 164 -3.88 2.71 -27.81
CA LYS A 164 -4.67 2.14 -26.71
C LYS A 164 -4.55 2.99 -25.45
N LYS A 165 -5.63 3.10 -24.68
CA LYS A 165 -5.67 3.81 -23.38
C LYS A 165 -4.52 3.43 -22.46
N GLN A 166 -4.27 2.14 -22.27
CA GLN A 166 -3.22 1.65 -21.38
C GLN A 166 -1.82 2.10 -21.82
N GLU A 167 -1.55 2.08 -23.13
CA GLU A 167 -0.29 2.57 -23.69
C GLU A 167 -0.16 4.08 -23.45
N PHE A 168 -1.21 4.85 -23.75
CA PHE A 168 -1.21 6.30 -23.56
C PHE A 168 -0.98 6.70 -22.09
N LEU A 169 -1.72 6.09 -21.15
CA LEU A 169 -1.66 6.39 -19.72
C LEU A 169 -0.41 5.82 -19.02
N SER A 170 0.38 4.97 -19.68
CA SER A 170 1.65 4.49 -19.13
C SER A 170 2.78 5.54 -19.22
N ASN A 171 2.57 6.62 -19.96
CA ASN A 171 3.49 7.74 -20.07
C ASN A 171 3.01 8.91 -19.17
N ASN A 172 3.84 9.34 -18.22
CA ASN A 172 3.49 10.36 -17.23
C ASN A 172 3.14 11.71 -17.86
N ASP A 173 3.89 12.17 -18.87
CA ASP A 173 3.61 13.45 -19.56
C ASP A 173 2.28 13.44 -20.30
N ASN A 174 1.94 12.31 -20.94
CA ASN A 174 0.64 12.13 -21.60
C ASN A 174 -0.49 12.13 -20.57
N LYS A 175 -0.29 11.39 -19.47
CA LYS A 175 -1.26 11.26 -18.38
C LYS A 175 -1.54 12.62 -17.74
N GLN A 176 -0.50 13.38 -17.39
CA GLN A 176 -0.63 14.72 -16.80
C GLN A 176 -1.37 15.68 -17.74
N ARG A 177 -0.97 15.75 -19.02
CA ARG A 177 -1.65 16.64 -19.98
C ARG A 177 -3.12 16.29 -20.16
N PHE A 178 -3.44 15.00 -20.20
CA PHE A 178 -4.83 14.57 -20.29
C PHE A 178 -5.62 14.93 -19.03
N ILE A 179 -5.05 14.74 -17.84
CA ILE A 179 -5.67 15.15 -16.57
C ILE A 179 -5.94 16.65 -16.57
N ASN A 180 -4.98 17.49 -16.97
CA ASN A 180 -5.19 18.94 -17.03
C ASN A 180 -6.39 19.31 -17.92
N MET A 181 -6.47 18.72 -19.12
CA MET A 181 -7.60 18.96 -20.04
C MET A 181 -8.93 18.46 -19.47
N LEU A 182 -8.91 17.36 -18.71
CA LEU A 182 -10.09 16.80 -18.04
C LEU A 182 -10.52 17.67 -16.86
N SER A 183 -9.59 18.16 -16.06
CA SER A 183 -9.86 19.06 -14.94
C SER A 183 -10.56 20.32 -15.44
N GLU A 184 -10.02 20.98 -16.47
CA GLU A 184 -10.69 22.15 -17.08
C GLU A 184 -12.09 21.82 -17.63
N CYS A 185 -12.29 20.62 -18.17
CA CYS A 185 -13.58 20.18 -18.71
C CYS A 185 -14.63 19.96 -17.63
N LEU A 186 -14.22 19.33 -16.53
CA LEU A 186 -15.07 19.11 -15.35
C LEU A 186 -15.40 20.44 -14.66
N GLU A 187 -14.43 21.35 -14.53
CA GLU A 187 -14.65 22.69 -13.96
C GLU A 187 -15.62 23.51 -14.81
N ARG A 188 -15.49 23.47 -16.15
CA ARG A 188 -16.46 24.10 -17.07
C ARG A 188 -17.87 23.53 -16.94
N THR A 189 -18.01 22.29 -16.47
CA THR A 189 -19.31 21.64 -16.20
C THR A 189 -19.86 22.00 -14.81
N GLY A 190 -19.11 22.75 -14.00
CA GLY A 190 -19.50 23.21 -12.67
C GLY A 190 -19.00 22.36 -11.50
N PHE A 191 -18.17 21.35 -11.76
CA PHE A 191 -17.58 20.53 -10.69
C PHE A 191 -16.35 21.18 -10.06
N GLN A 192 -16.08 20.84 -8.80
CA GLN A 192 -14.83 21.23 -8.17
C GLN A 192 -13.75 20.20 -8.48
N VAL A 193 -12.56 20.65 -8.90
CA VAL A 193 -11.42 19.76 -9.16
C VAL A 193 -10.20 20.23 -8.39
N HIS A 194 -9.49 19.28 -7.78
CA HIS A 194 -8.18 19.49 -7.17
C HIS A 194 -7.15 18.60 -7.85
N ASN A 195 -5.93 19.09 -8.04
CA ASN A 195 -4.81 18.32 -8.58
C ASN A 195 -3.70 18.29 -7.53
N ALA A 196 -3.21 17.11 -7.17
CA ALA A 196 -2.03 16.96 -6.33
C ALA A 196 -0.75 17.18 -7.15
N ASP A 197 0.37 17.48 -6.49
CA ASP A 197 1.70 17.55 -7.14
C ASP A 197 2.30 16.16 -7.42
N GLY A 198 1.80 15.16 -6.70
CA GLY A 198 2.23 13.77 -6.77
C GLY A 198 1.06 12.84 -6.43
N ASP A 199 1.26 11.94 -5.47
CA ASP A 199 0.21 11.04 -5.02
C ASP A 199 -0.97 11.79 -4.35
N ALA A 200 -2.21 11.50 -4.77
CA ALA A 200 -3.39 12.21 -4.28
C ALA A 200 -4.07 11.55 -3.06
N ASP A 201 -3.65 10.36 -2.60
CA ASP A 201 -4.38 9.59 -1.58
C ASP A 201 -4.71 10.41 -0.32
N VAL A 202 -3.71 11.14 0.20
CA VAL A 202 -3.86 12.01 1.38
C VAL A 202 -4.79 13.18 1.08
N LEU A 203 -4.66 13.82 -0.09
CA LEU A 203 -5.51 14.95 -0.48
C LEU A 203 -6.97 14.51 -0.66
N ILE A 204 -7.21 13.35 -1.29
CA ILE A 204 -8.54 12.75 -1.44
C ILE A 204 -9.19 12.54 -0.06
N ALA A 205 -8.47 11.88 0.86
CA ALA A 205 -8.97 11.60 2.20
C ALA A 205 -9.22 12.88 3.01
N GLN A 206 -8.30 13.85 2.96
CA GLN A 206 -8.46 15.14 3.64
C GLN A 206 -9.64 15.94 3.09
N THR A 207 -9.82 15.98 1.78
CA THR A 207 -10.96 16.64 1.14
C THR A 207 -12.27 16.04 1.62
N ALA A 208 -12.38 14.71 1.69
CA ALA A 208 -13.58 14.04 2.21
C ALA A 208 -13.82 14.32 3.70
N VAL A 209 -12.78 14.29 4.54
CA VAL A 209 -12.91 14.61 5.97
C VAL A 209 -13.30 16.07 6.21
N MET A 210 -12.76 17.00 5.41
CA MET A 210 -13.14 18.42 5.51
C MET A 210 -14.57 18.67 5.04
N ALA A 211 -14.98 18.04 3.94
CA ALA A 211 -16.35 18.09 3.43
C ALA A 211 -17.36 17.55 4.45
N ALA A 212 -17.02 16.45 5.13
CA ALA A 212 -17.87 15.81 6.14
C ALA A 212 -18.25 16.73 7.33
N LYS A 213 -17.47 17.78 7.59
CA LYS A 213 -17.78 18.77 8.64
C LYS A 213 -19.01 19.62 8.33
N LYS A 214 -19.40 19.72 7.06
CA LYS A 214 -20.49 20.60 6.60
C LYS A 214 -21.57 19.85 5.82
N HIS A 215 -21.20 18.75 5.16
CA HIS A 215 -22.07 18.01 4.27
C HIS A 215 -21.97 16.52 4.57
N ARG A 216 -23.08 15.81 4.36
CA ARG A 216 -23.04 14.35 4.26
C ARG A 216 -22.17 13.99 3.06
N THR A 217 -21.09 13.24 3.31
CA THR A 217 -20.02 13.06 2.33
C THR A 217 -19.79 11.58 2.05
N VAL A 218 -19.64 11.25 0.77
CA VAL A 218 -19.23 9.91 0.32
C VAL A 218 -17.90 10.04 -0.42
N LEU A 219 -16.86 9.40 0.10
CA LEU A 219 -15.62 9.17 -0.66
C LEU A 219 -15.79 7.92 -1.52
N VAL A 220 -15.53 8.06 -2.81
CA VAL A 220 -15.58 6.97 -3.80
C VAL A 220 -14.17 6.67 -4.30
N GLY A 221 -13.69 5.46 -4.05
CA GLY A 221 -12.37 5.02 -4.48
C GLY A 221 -12.14 3.53 -4.27
N ASP A 222 -11.28 2.94 -5.09
CA ASP A 222 -10.96 1.50 -5.03
C ASP A 222 -9.67 1.22 -4.23
N ASP A 223 -8.85 2.23 -3.97
CA ASP A 223 -7.62 2.04 -3.19
C ASP A 223 -7.94 1.81 -1.71
N THR A 224 -7.33 0.75 -1.16
CA THR A 224 -7.47 0.36 0.24
C THR A 224 -6.81 1.36 1.17
N ASP A 225 -5.82 2.10 0.66
CA ASP A 225 -5.06 3.08 1.43
C ASP A 225 -5.97 4.28 1.80
N LEU A 226 -6.97 4.60 0.98
CA LEU A 226 -7.99 5.62 1.28
C LEU A 226 -8.81 5.27 2.52
N LEU A 227 -9.24 4.01 2.68
CA LEU A 227 -9.96 3.60 3.90
C LEU A 227 -9.08 3.74 5.14
N ILE A 228 -7.81 3.35 5.05
CA ILE A 228 -6.87 3.48 6.18
C ILE A 228 -6.68 4.95 6.56
N LEU A 229 -6.52 5.84 5.56
CA LEU A 229 -6.41 7.28 5.76
C LEU A 229 -7.67 7.87 6.37
N LEU A 230 -8.86 7.47 5.89
CA LEU A 230 -10.15 7.93 6.44
C LEU A 230 -10.30 7.56 7.91
N LEU A 231 -9.98 6.33 8.29
CA LEU A 231 -10.07 5.89 9.69
C LEU A 231 -9.11 6.64 10.60
N HIS A 232 -7.94 7.01 10.09
CA HIS A 232 -6.96 7.79 10.84
C HIS A 232 -7.35 9.27 10.96
N LEU A 233 -7.82 9.87 9.87
CA LEU A 233 -8.07 11.31 9.77
C LEU A 233 -9.49 11.70 10.24
N TYR A 234 -10.41 10.74 10.38
CA TYR A 234 -11.79 11.02 10.77
C TYR A 234 -11.87 11.78 12.10
N GLN A 235 -12.68 12.83 12.10
CA GLN A 235 -12.91 13.69 13.27
C GLN A 235 -14.38 13.68 13.67
N CYS A 236 -15.27 14.02 12.73
CA CYS A 236 -16.71 14.12 12.95
C CYS A 236 -17.47 14.12 11.62
N GLY A 237 -18.80 14.16 11.72
CA GLY A 237 -19.69 14.28 10.56
C GLY A 237 -20.08 12.94 9.95
N GLU A 238 -20.97 13.01 8.97
CA GLU A 238 -21.49 11.86 8.23
C GLU A 238 -20.60 11.56 7.02
N LEU A 239 -19.58 10.74 7.26
CA LEU A 239 -18.61 10.33 6.24
C LEU A 239 -18.75 8.84 5.92
N TYR A 240 -18.88 8.55 4.64
CA TYR A 240 -19.00 7.19 4.12
C TYR A 240 -17.87 6.90 3.12
N PHE A 241 -17.45 5.64 3.07
CA PHE A 241 -16.54 5.12 2.07
C PHE A 241 -17.25 4.09 1.20
N MET A 242 -17.05 4.18 -0.11
CA MET A 242 -17.64 3.27 -1.08
C MET A 242 -16.60 2.92 -2.15
N SER A 243 -16.42 1.63 -2.44
CA SER A 243 -15.71 1.20 -3.64
C SER A 243 -16.52 1.48 -4.89
N GLU A 244 -15.86 1.76 -6.02
CA GLU A 244 -16.60 2.13 -7.21
C GLU A 244 -17.38 0.91 -7.75
N PRO A 245 -18.71 1.02 -7.99
CA PRO A 245 -19.55 -0.11 -8.39
C PRO A 245 -19.06 -0.75 -9.69
N ARG A 246 -18.96 -2.08 -9.79
CA ARG A 246 -18.50 -2.74 -11.03
C ARG A 246 -19.64 -2.89 -12.04
N LYS A 247 -19.33 -2.77 -13.34
CA LYS A 247 -20.32 -2.84 -14.44
C LYS A 247 -21.12 -4.15 -14.52
N SER A 248 -20.71 -5.23 -13.84
CA SER A 248 -21.37 -6.54 -13.89
C SER A 248 -22.29 -6.83 -12.70
N SER A 249 -22.39 -5.94 -11.70
CA SER A 249 -23.23 -6.18 -10.52
C SER A 249 -24.58 -5.49 -10.68
N SER A 250 -25.45 -6.09 -11.52
CA SER A 250 -26.84 -5.68 -11.71
C SER A 250 -27.73 -5.89 -10.47
N SER A 251 -27.17 -6.34 -9.34
CA SER A 251 -27.97 -6.86 -8.21
C SER A 251 -27.32 -6.75 -6.82
N SER A 252 -26.20 -6.05 -6.62
CA SER A 252 -25.73 -5.75 -5.26
C SER A 252 -26.06 -4.29 -4.95
N SER A 253 -26.85 -4.03 -3.90
CA SER A 253 -26.94 -2.69 -3.33
C SER A 253 -25.52 -2.15 -3.12
N HIS A 254 -25.33 -0.88 -3.41
CA HIS A 254 -24.04 -0.24 -3.16
C HIS A 254 -23.80 -0.32 -1.66
N LYS A 255 -22.68 -0.91 -1.24
CA LYS A 255 -22.38 -1.04 0.18
C LYS A 255 -21.57 0.16 0.61
N TYR A 256 -22.13 0.92 1.53
CA TYR A 256 -21.48 2.08 2.12
C TYR A 256 -20.94 1.71 3.49
N LEU A 257 -19.69 2.05 3.73
CA LEU A 257 -19.06 1.92 5.03
C LEU A 257 -19.11 3.27 5.75
N ASN A 258 -19.92 3.37 6.80
CA ASN A 258 -19.92 4.56 7.65
C ASN A 258 -18.62 4.62 8.47
N ILE A 259 -17.81 5.65 8.24
CA ILE A 259 -16.48 5.79 8.85
C ILE A 259 -16.59 6.08 10.35
N GLY A 260 -17.55 6.89 10.78
CA GLY A 260 -17.80 7.14 12.21
C GLY A 260 -18.14 5.86 12.97
N ARG A 261 -19.01 5.01 12.39
CA ARG A 261 -19.34 3.68 12.95
C ARG A 261 -18.12 2.76 12.99
N ALA A 262 -17.33 2.72 11.91
CA ALA A 262 -16.11 1.92 11.86
C ALA A 262 -15.11 2.36 12.95
N CYS A 263 -14.90 3.66 13.13
CA CYS A 263 -14.06 4.21 14.20
C CYS A 263 -14.60 3.85 15.59
N GLY A 264 -15.93 3.87 15.79
CA GLY A 264 -16.56 3.47 17.04
C GLY A 264 -16.33 1.98 17.38
N ILE A 265 -16.42 1.09 16.39
CA ILE A 265 -16.17 -0.35 16.58
C ILE A 265 -14.69 -0.65 16.84
N LEU A 266 -13.79 0.02 16.12
CA LEU A 266 -12.35 -0.21 16.27
C LEU A 266 -11.78 0.42 17.56
N ALA A 267 -12.47 1.42 18.12
CA ALA A 267 -12.01 2.29 19.18
C ALA A 267 -10.81 3.20 18.79
N GLN A 268 -10.68 4.31 19.51
CA GLN A 268 -9.72 5.38 19.21
C GLN A 268 -8.26 4.91 19.29
N ASP A 269 -7.95 4.00 20.20
CA ASP A 269 -6.59 3.45 20.35
C ASP A 269 -6.15 2.65 19.13
N VAL A 270 -7.08 2.01 18.40
CA VAL A 270 -6.76 1.27 17.18
C VAL A 270 -6.64 2.22 16.00
N THR A 271 -7.62 3.13 15.82
CA THR A 271 -7.62 4.07 14.69
C THR A 271 -6.44 5.03 14.74
N SER A 272 -6.01 5.45 15.93
CA SER A 272 -4.84 6.30 16.09
C SER A 272 -3.52 5.60 15.75
N ASN A 273 -3.47 4.26 15.80
CA ASN A 273 -2.31 3.44 15.48
C ASN A 273 -2.43 2.68 14.14
N ILE A 274 -3.47 2.96 13.35
CA ILE A 274 -3.78 2.20 12.13
C ILE A 274 -2.76 2.42 11.01
N LEU A 275 -2.21 3.65 10.88
CA LEU A 275 -1.16 3.95 9.89
C LEU A 275 0.11 3.17 10.17
N PHE A 276 0.57 3.15 11.43
CA PHE A 276 1.70 2.32 11.84
C PHE A 276 1.43 0.84 11.54
N THR A 277 0.25 0.34 11.90
CA THR A 277 -0.15 -1.05 11.69
C THR A 277 -0.18 -1.43 10.21
N HIS A 278 -0.63 -0.51 9.35
CA HIS A 278 -0.62 -0.67 7.90
C HIS A 278 0.81 -0.67 7.33
N ALA A 279 1.64 0.31 7.72
CA ALA A 279 3.00 0.46 7.21
C ALA A 279 3.95 -0.65 7.68
N ILE A 280 3.90 -1.08 8.95
CA ILE A 280 4.81 -2.12 9.49
C ILE A 280 4.61 -3.48 8.81
N LEU A 281 3.43 -3.73 8.25
CA LEU A 281 3.07 -4.96 7.54
C LEU A 281 3.25 -4.93 6.03
N GLY A 282 3.70 -3.81 5.49
CA GLY A 282 3.85 -3.62 4.06
C GLY A 282 2.73 -2.79 3.44
N CYS A 283 3.12 -1.63 2.94
CA CYS A 283 2.38 -0.78 1.99
C CYS A 283 3.24 -0.59 0.72
N ASP A 284 3.07 0.47 -0.07
CA ASP A 284 3.88 0.71 -1.28
C ASP A 284 5.37 0.89 -0.96
N THR A 285 5.67 1.48 0.20
CA THR A 285 7.02 1.89 0.59
C THR A 285 7.72 0.87 1.48
N THR A 286 6.98 -0.10 2.02
CA THR A 286 7.49 -1.08 2.98
C THR A 286 7.17 -2.51 2.55
N SER A 287 7.99 -3.47 2.98
CA SER A 287 7.73 -4.88 2.67
C SER A 287 6.68 -5.47 3.58
N ARG A 288 5.92 -6.45 3.08
CA ARG A 288 5.30 -7.42 3.99
C ARG A 288 6.33 -8.31 4.67
N VAL A 289 5.94 -8.89 5.80
CA VAL A 289 6.73 -9.91 6.50
C VAL A 289 6.28 -11.30 6.06
N PHE A 290 7.20 -12.13 5.58
CA PHE A 290 6.87 -13.50 5.18
C PHE A 290 6.42 -14.32 6.40
N GLY A 291 5.37 -15.14 6.24
CA GLY A 291 4.87 -16.01 7.31
C GLY A 291 4.03 -15.33 8.39
N VAL A 292 3.92 -13.99 8.38
CA VAL A 292 3.02 -13.26 9.27
C VAL A 292 1.61 -13.26 8.68
N GLY A 293 0.65 -13.76 9.48
CA GLY A 293 -0.73 -13.95 9.07
C GLY A 293 -1.55 -12.65 9.03
N LYS A 294 -2.57 -12.65 8.17
CA LYS A 294 -3.40 -11.50 7.77
C LYS A 294 -4.11 -10.79 8.93
N SER A 295 -4.54 -11.54 9.94
CA SER A 295 -5.28 -11.05 11.11
C SER A 295 -4.38 -10.74 12.32
N VAL A 296 -3.09 -11.04 12.24
CA VAL A 296 -2.19 -10.97 13.41
C VAL A 296 -2.05 -9.52 13.88
N SER A 297 -1.92 -8.57 12.96
CA SER A 297 -1.69 -7.16 13.29
C SER A 297 -2.92 -6.45 13.81
N LEU A 298 -4.09 -6.62 13.18
CA LEU A 298 -5.34 -6.01 13.63
C LEU A 298 -5.66 -6.51 15.04
N ARG A 299 -5.46 -7.82 15.25
CA ARG A 299 -5.54 -8.42 16.58
C ARG A 299 -4.49 -7.85 17.54
N LEU A 300 -3.23 -7.69 17.14
CA LEU A 300 -2.18 -7.13 18.02
C LEU A 300 -2.48 -5.69 18.41
N VAL A 301 -2.89 -4.83 17.47
CA VAL A 301 -3.23 -3.44 17.79
C VAL A 301 -4.49 -3.36 18.66
N GLN A 302 -5.42 -4.31 18.53
CA GLN A 302 -6.61 -4.42 19.37
C GLN A 302 -6.30 -4.97 20.78
N GLU A 303 -5.49 -6.02 20.88
CA GLU A 303 -5.35 -6.83 22.11
C GLU A 303 -4.05 -6.59 22.87
N SER A 304 -2.98 -6.10 22.23
CA SER A 304 -1.64 -5.98 22.85
C SER A 304 -1.30 -4.53 23.24
N PRO A 305 -1.29 -4.19 24.54
CA PRO A 305 -0.81 -2.89 25.00
C PRO A 305 0.63 -2.61 24.61
N ILE A 306 1.49 -3.65 24.64
CA ILE A 306 2.91 -3.55 24.29
C ILE A 306 3.07 -3.16 22.82
N PHE A 307 2.27 -3.74 21.92
CA PHE A 307 2.29 -3.38 20.50
C PHE A 307 1.85 -1.94 20.28
N ARG A 308 0.81 -1.48 20.99
CA ARG A 308 0.34 -0.08 20.94
C ARG A 308 1.37 0.90 21.51
N GLU A 309 2.10 0.52 22.55
CA GLU A 309 3.19 1.31 23.09
C GLU A 309 4.27 1.53 22.02
N GLN A 310 4.66 0.47 21.29
CA GLN A 310 5.62 0.61 20.19
C GLN A 310 5.07 1.50 19.08
N ALA A 311 3.80 1.31 18.70
CA ALA A 311 3.12 2.15 17.71
C ALA A 311 3.12 3.65 18.10
N SER A 312 2.99 3.95 19.39
CA SER A 312 3.01 5.32 19.90
C SER A 312 4.35 6.03 19.67
N VAL A 313 5.46 5.28 19.68
CA VAL A 313 6.79 5.83 19.37
C VAL A 313 6.85 6.32 17.92
N PHE A 314 6.32 5.53 16.98
CA PHE A 314 6.28 5.87 15.56
C PHE A 314 5.39 7.07 15.22
N ARG A 315 4.53 7.50 16.15
CA ARG A 315 3.65 8.65 15.97
C ARG A 315 4.26 9.97 16.45
N LYS A 316 5.35 9.91 17.24
CA LYS A 316 6.00 11.10 17.77
C LYS A 316 6.91 11.66 16.70
N VAL A 317 6.60 12.86 16.18
CA VAL A 317 7.43 13.56 15.19
C VAL A 317 8.88 13.78 15.70
N SER A 318 9.04 13.89 17.02
CA SER A 318 10.35 14.05 17.67
C SER A 318 11.07 12.74 17.99
N ALA A 319 10.53 11.57 17.61
CA ALA A 319 11.18 10.30 17.90
C ALA A 319 12.56 10.22 17.22
N THR A 320 13.56 9.84 18.00
CA THR A 320 14.91 9.60 17.49
C THR A 320 14.96 8.33 16.66
N LYS A 321 15.96 8.21 15.78
CA LYS A 321 16.18 6.99 15.00
C LYS A 321 16.35 5.76 15.90
N ASP A 322 17.03 5.90 17.03
CA ASP A 322 17.28 4.77 17.93
C ASP A 322 15.99 4.32 18.66
N GLU A 323 15.13 5.26 19.06
CA GLU A 323 13.81 4.91 19.60
C GLU A 323 12.94 4.18 18.57
N ILE A 324 12.94 4.64 17.31
CA ILE A 324 12.21 4.00 16.21
C ILE A 324 12.74 2.58 15.93
N ILE A 325 14.05 2.40 15.95
CA ILE A 325 14.68 1.10 15.75
C ILE A 325 14.30 0.15 16.89
N ALA A 326 14.44 0.59 18.14
CA ALA A 326 14.12 -0.24 19.31
C ALA A 326 12.63 -0.61 19.36
N ALA A 327 11.74 0.36 19.11
CA ALA A 327 10.30 0.10 19.08
C ALA A 327 9.92 -0.82 17.92
N GLY A 328 10.54 -0.62 16.77
CA GLY A 328 10.35 -1.42 15.57
C GLY A 328 10.77 -2.88 15.74
N GLU A 329 11.90 -3.13 16.41
CA GLU A 329 12.36 -4.48 16.75
C GLU A 329 11.36 -5.21 17.65
N LYS A 330 10.91 -4.56 18.73
CA LYS A 330 9.90 -5.12 19.63
C LYS A 330 8.58 -5.41 18.91
N ALA A 331 8.10 -4.47 18.08
CA ALA A 331 6.88 -4.66 17.31
C ALA A 331 7.00 -5.82 16.31
N MET A 332 8.15 -5.94 15.64
CA MET A 332 8.42 -7.03 14.71
C MET A 332 8.52 -8.39 15.41
N GLY A 333 9.11 -8.44 16.62
CA GLY A 333 9.12 -9.63 17.47
C GLY A 333 7.71 -10.12 17.78
N LEU A 334 6.82 -9.21 18.19
CA LEU A 334 5.40 -9.53 18.45
C LEU A 334 4.69 -10.02 17.17
N LEU A 335 4.92 -9.38 16.02
CA LEU A 335 4.35 -9.82 14.73
C LEU A 335 4.80 -11.23 14.34
N CYS A 336 6.05 -11.57 14.66
CA CYS A 336 6.63 -12.89 14.42
C CYS A 336 6.27 -13.93 15.49
N LYS A 337 5.39 -13.57 16.45
CA LYS A 337 4.95 -14.39 17.59
C LYS A 337 6.09 -14.79 18.53
N GLY A 338 7.06 -13.91 18.72
CA GLY A 338 8.12 -14.07 19.72
C GLY A 338 7.71 -13.67 21.13
N GLY A 339 8.53 -14.04 22.12
CA GLY A 339 8.39 -13.53 23.48
C GLY A 339 8.74 -12.04 23.56
N VAL A 340 8.24 -11.36 24.59
CA VAL A 340 8.45 -9.90 24.79
C VAL A 340 9.92 -9.54 24.99
N THR A 341 10.70 -10.45 25.57
CA THR A 341 12.12 -10.25 25.89
C THR A 341 13.06 -10.83 24.83
N ASP A 342 12.53 -11.52 23.82
CA ASP A 342 13.36 -12.15 22.79
C ASP A 342 13.87 -11.07 21.83
N SER A 343 15.18 -11.05 21.58
CA SER A 343 15.69 -10.35 20.39
C SER A 343 15.21 -11.07 19.13
N LEU A 344 15.15 -10.36 18.01
CA LEU A 344 14.76 -10.98 16.74
C LEU A 344 15.74 -12.08 16.31
N ASN A 345 17.03 -11.89 16.60
CA ASN A 345 18.07 -12.86 16.25
C ASN A 345 17.91 -14.16 17.06
N GLU A 346 17.61 -14.06 18.36
CA GLU A 346 17.30 -15.22 19.21
C GLU A 346 16.01 -15.91 18.75
N LEU A 347 14.96 -15.14 18.45
CA LEU A 347 13.71 -15.69 17.92
C LEU A 347 13.94 -16.44 16.60
N ARG A 348 14.81 -15.91 15.74
CA ARG A 348 15.20 -16.53 14.47
C ARG A 348 15.87 -17.88 14.70
N LEU A 349 16.81 -17.96 15.64
CA LEU A 349 17.48 -19.20 16.02
C LEU A 349 16.52 -20.20 16.68
N LYS A 350 15.68 -19.77 17.63
CA LYS A 350 14.65 -20.61 18.26
C LYS A 350 13.72 -21.21 17.21
N ARG A 351 13.28 -20.41 16.24
CA ARG A 351 12.41 -20.87 15.16
C ARG A 351 13.11 -21.87 14.26
N PHE A 352 14.39 -21.66 13.96
CA PHE A 352 15.20 -22.62 13.22
C PHE A 352 15.32 -23.94 13.97
N HIS A 353 15.68 -23.95 15.26
CA HIS A 353 15.75 -25.18 16.04
C HIS A 353 14.41 -25.91 16.11
N ALA A 354 13.31 -25.20 16.35
CA ALA A 354 11.98 -25.80 16.32
C ALA A 354 11.69 -26.45 14.96
N GLN A 355 12.01 -25.77 13.86
CA GLN A 355 11.86 -26.32 12.51
C GLN A 355 12.80 -27.50 12.24
N VAL A 356 14.01 -27.56 12.81
CA VAL A 356 14.91 -28.72 12.70
C VAL A 356 14.31 -29.92 13.45
N THR A 357 13.80 -29.70 14.66
CA THR A 357 13.21 -30.75 15.49
C THR A 357 11.90 -31.29 14.90
N ASP A 358 11.09 -30.43 14.29
CA ASP A 358 9.78 -30.80 13.73
C ASP A 358 9.84 -31.46 12.34
N ASN A 359 10.91 -31.27 11.53
CA ASN A 359 10.74 -31.38 10.07
C ASN A 359 10.94 -32.75 9.40
N LYS A 360 9.96 -33.00 8.51
CA LYS A 360 9.94 -33.92 7.37
C LYS A 360 10.35 -33.24 6.03
N THR A 361 10.71 -31.94 6.02
CA THR A 361 11.04 -31.14 4.80
C THR A 361 12.16 -30.11 5.02
N ALA A 362 12.69 -29.54 3.93
CA ALA A 362 13.79 -28.57 3.95
C ALA A 362 13.40 -27.20 4.57
N ILE A 363 14.28 -26.65 5.42
CA ILE A 363 14.09 -25.34 6.05
C ILE A 363 14.40 -24.22 5.07
N HIS A 364 13.42 -23.37 4.80
CA HIS A 364 13.59 -22.19 3.95
C HIS A 364 13.85 -20.92 4.76
N PRO A 365 14.87 -20.11 4.42
CA PRO A 365 15.26 -18.94 5.22
C PRO A 365 14.18 -17.84 5.24
N ARG A 366 13.31 -17.78 4.23
CA ARG A 366 12.14 -16.88 4.20
C ARG A 366 11.12 -17.18 5.31
N ASN A 367 11.10 -18.41 5.84
CA ASN A 367 10.17 -18.82 6.89
C ASN A 367 10.65 -18.41 8.29
N LEU A 368 11.84 -17.83 8.39
CA LEU A 368 12.41 -17.34 9.64
C LEU A 368 12.10 -15.85 9.81
N PRO A 369 11.89 -15.35 11.05
CA PRO A 369 11.74 -13.93 11.35
C PRO A 369 12.88 -13.10 10.74
N PRO A 370 12.65 -11.85 10.30
CA PRO A 370 13.74 -10.97 9.84
C PRO A 370 14.80 -10.78 10.94
N THR A 371 16.03 -10.47 10.54
CA THR A 371 17.09 -10.13 11.50
C THR A 371 16.81 -8.76 12.14
N SER A 372 17.49 -8.49 13.25
CA SER A 372 17.45 -7.16 13.89
C SER A 372 17.97 -6.08 12.91
N SER A 373 18.98 -6.41 12.10
CA SER A 373 19.56 -5.49 11.11
C SER A 373 18.58 -5.15 9.97
N SER A 374 17.91 -6.15 9.38
CA SER A 374 16.91 -5.87 8.33
C SER A 374 15.68 -5.18 8.88
N THR A 375 15.28 -5.50 10.13
CA THR A 375 14.17 -4.83 10.82
C THR A 375 14.48 -3.36 11.09
N LYS A 376 15.70 -3.01 11.50
CA LYS A 376 16.13 -1.60 11.65
C LYS A 376 15.79 -0.76 10.42
N PHE A 377 16.18 -1.21 9.22
CA PHE A 377 15.89 -0.47 7.99
C PHE A 377 14.41 -0.50 7.60
N HIS A 378 13.71 -1.58 7.93
CA HIS A 378 12.27 -1.67 7.75
C HIS A 378 11.53 -0.65 8.62
N SER A 379 11.89 -0.55 9.90
CA SER A 379 11.33 0.42 10.85
C SER A 379 11.58 1.85 10.42
N LEU A 380 12.78 2.17 9.91
CA LEU A 380 13.06 3.51 9.39
C LEU A 380 12.22 3.87 8.16
N ARG A 381 11.90 2.89 7.28
CA ARG A 381 10.96 3.09 6.16
C ARG A 381 9.50 3.15 6.57
N VAL A 382 9.15 2.67 7.76
CA VAL A 382 7.77 2.75 8.28
C VAL A 382 7.51 4.14 8.87
N TYR A 383 8.55 4.78 9.41
CA TYR A 383 8.44 6.08 10.07
C TYR A 383 8.49 7.27 9.10
N HIS A 384 9.26 7.15 8.02
CA HIS A 384 9.39 8.15 6.95
C HIS A 384 8.55 7.76 5.74
#